data_AF-A0A9E0J1W7-F1
#
_entry.id   AF-A0A9E0J1W7-F1
#
_cell.length_a   1.000
_cell.length_b   1.000
_cell.length_c   1.000
_cell.angle_alpha   90.00
_cell.angle_beta   90.00
_cell.angle_gamma   90.00
#
_symmetry.space_group_name_H-M   'P 1'
#
loop_
_entity.id
_entity.type
_entity.pdbx_description
1 polymer ?
#
loop_
_entity_poly.entity_id
_entity_poly.type
_entity_poly.pdbx_seq_one_letter_code
_entity_poly.pdbx_strand_id
1 'polypeptide(L)'
;TLESPEGGWYVAPWYRSGAMRLSAAGLLGASHLTVQQAQWQLDGLGTLSGSLHWQLPQAERPGGLLQAELTSSPLDLAVLSPQLIQPLLDARAGPKLTAEGTVRVQAALDAQGVQRVDADLAGVTLVVGQHRLEGVTAHIPWRREAMSQSRIEVAGGRFGALPLGAFQVPLTMQGTQLEIPRVDVPLLDGRLILEQVQVARRQEAWQWRLGAALEPVSMPLLSQALGWPQMAGVLSATIPHIGYETGTLTLDGQWMVALFDGYLAIDGLKVIEPFGRLPRVQGNVEARHLDLDMLTRTFSFGDISGYIDADIHRLEMSGLQPLAFDAHVRSTPGDYRKRISQRAVQNISSLGGAGASAAIQRSVLSIFETFGYERMGWRCRLADGVCRMGGIEEPASRLESWAARLGVPGSVVAASSATSSQAYALVKGGGLPSINVIGYNRRVDWAELVARLKAAIASNGKIEVR
;
A
#
# COMPACT_ATOMS: atom_id res chain seq x y z
N THR A 1 -46.50 19.45 18.38
CA THR A 1 -45.78 18.16 18.43
C THR A 1 -46.21 17.32 17.26
N LEU A 2 -45.25 16.70 16.58
CA LEU A 2 -45.47 15.77 15.48
C LEU A 2 -44.92 14.41 15.93
N GLU A 3 -45.75 13.38 15.84
CA GLU A 3 -45.39 12.00 16.16
C GLU A 3 -45.55 11.14 14.92
N SER A 4 -44.54 10.33 14.62
CA SER A 4 -44.57 9.45 13.47
C SER A 4 -44.02 8.07 13.88
N PRO A 5 -44.91 7.12 14.26
CA PRO A 5 -44.52 5.80 14.75
C PRO A 5 -43.82 4.95 13.68
N GLU A 6 -44.24 5.08 12.42
CA GLU A 6 -43.64 4.43 11.23
C GLU A 6 -43.04 5.46 10.27
N GLY A 7 -42.72 6.64 10.78
CA GLY A 7 -42.25 7.76 9.98
C GLY A 7 -40.96 7.47 9.25
N GLY A 8 -40.82 8.04 8.07
CA GLY A 8 -39.55 8.10 7.38
C GLY A 8 -39.29 9.48 6.82
N TRP A 9 -38.02 9.85 6.73
CA TRP A 9 -37.60 11.01 5.97
C TRP A 9 -36.54 10.59 4.96
N TYR A 10 -36.59 11.23 3.79
CA TYR A 10 -35.66 11.01 2.70
C TYR A 10 -35.15 12.35 2.22
N VAL A 11 -33.85 12.56 2.33
CA VAL A 11 -33.12 13.68 1.74
C VAL A 11 -31.82 13.11 1.23
N ALA A 12 -31.72 12.89 -0.09
CA ALA A 12 -30.57 12.24 -0.69
C ALA A 12 -29.23 12.85 -0.19
N PRO A 13 -28.26 12.02 0.24
CA PRO A 13 -28.22 10.56 0.17
C PRO A 13 -28.83 9.83 1.38
N TRP A 14 -29.45 10.54 2.32
CA TRP A 14 -29.94 10.00 3.57
C TRP A 14 -31.39 9.52 3.47
N TYR A 15 -31.62 8.35 4.06
CA TYR A 15 -32.93 7.77 4.28
C TYR A 15 -32.98 7.25 5.72
N ARG A 16 -34.03 7.59 6.45
CA ARG A 16 -34.31 6.99 7.75
C ARG A 16 -35.76 6.57 7.80
N SER A 17 -35.99 5.38 8.34
CA SER A 17 -37.30 4.90 8.80
C SER A 17 -37.24 4.64 10.30
N GLY A 18 -38.39 4.75 10.98
CA GLY A 18 -38.53 4.43 12.40
C GLY A 18 -39.15 5.56 13.21
N ALA A 19 -39.53 5.23 14.43
CA ALA A 19 -40.29 6.14 15.28
C ALA A 19 -39.53 7.47 15.51
N MET A 20 -40.28 8.56 15.41
CA MET A 20 -39.78 9.90 15.69
C MET A 20 -40.84 10.76 16.34
N ARG A 21 -40.40 11.61 17.27
CA ARG A 21 -41.23 12.61 17.94
C ARG A 21 -40.52 13.96 17.86
N LEU A 22 -41.14 14.92 17.19
CA LEU A 22 -40.68 16.30 17.10
C LEU A 22 -41.60 17.20 17.93
N SER A 23 -41.07 17.83 18.96
CA SER A 23 -41.72 18.94 19.65
C SER A 23 -41.01 20.23 19.25
N ALA A 24 -41.75 21.25 18.84
CA ALA A 24 -41.18 22.54 18.48
C ALA A 24 -42.11 23.67 18.88
N ALA A 25 -41.53 24.77 19.36
CA ALA A 25 -42.21 26.01 19.71
C ALA A 25 -41.53 27.19 19.01
N GLY A 26 -42.33 28.11 18.49
CA GLY A 26 -41.84 29.18 17.65
C GLY A 26 -42.93 30.12 17.15
N LEU A 27 -42.52 31.05 16.28
CA LEU A 27 -43.35 32.05 15.64
C LEU A 27 -43.28 31.88 14.12
N LEU A 28 -44.45 31.91 13.48
CA LEU A 28 -44.58 31.96 12.04
C LEU A 28 -45.05 33.37 11.65
N GLY A 29 -44.16 34.15 11.04
CA GLY A 29 -44.45 35.46 10.49
C GLY A 29 -44.74 35.40 8.98
N ALA A 30 -44.97 36.56 8.37
CA ALA A 30 -45.26 36.67 6.95
C ALA A 30 -44.08 36.29 6.03
N SER A 31 -42.83 36.47 6.50
CA SER A 31 -41.61 36.21 5.72
C SER A 31 -40.60 35.30 6.42
N HIS A 32 -40.81 34.99 7.70
CA HIS A 32 -39.87 34.22 8.52
C HIS A 32 -40.58 33.18 9.38
N LEU A 33 -39.98 32.01 9.50
CA LEU A 33 -40.28 31.01 10.51
C LEU A 33 -39.14 31.03 11.54
N THR A 34 -39.48 31.27 12.81
CA THR A 34 -38.55 31.21 13.93
C THR A 34 -38.97 30.08 14.86
N VAL A 35 -38.18 29.03 14.92
CA VAL A 35 -38.31 27.96 15.93
C VAL A 35 -37.34 28.30 17.06
N GLN A 36 -37.88 28.70 18.21
CA GLN A 36 -37.08 29.07 19.37
C GLN A 36 -36.50 27.83 20.06
N GLN A 37 -37.29 26.77 20.14
CA GLN A 37 -36.88 25.50 20.71
C GLN A 37 -37.53 24.36 19.93
N ALA A 38 -36.71 23.43 19.47
CA ALA A 38 -37.11 22.15 18.94
C ALA A 38 -36.43 21.04 19.73
N GLN A 39 -37.13 19.94 19.93
CA GLN A 39 -36.61 18.69 20.46
C GLN A 39 -37.09 17.56 19.54
N TRP A 40 -36.15 16.82 18.99
CA TRP A 40 -36.38 15.74 18.06
C TRP A 40 -35.83 14.44 18.63
N GLN A 41 -36.74 13.57 19.05
CA GLN A 41 -36.39 12.24 19.55
C GLN A 41 -36.41 11.25 18.39
N LEU A 42 -35.28 10.60 18.17
CA LEU A 42 -35.03 9.66 17.09
C LEU A 42 -34.80 8.29 17.72
N ASP A 43 -35.75 7.37 17.53
CA ASP A 43 -35.64 6.02 18.06
C ASP A 43 -34.31 5.33 17.68
N GLY A 44 -33.70 4.66 18.66
CA GLY A 44 -32.38 4.04 18.59
C GLY A 44 -31.17 4.98 18.44
N LEU A 45 -31.36 6.26 18.08
CA LEU A 45 -30.26 7.16 17.74
C LEU A 45 -29.99 8.17 18.87
N GLY A 46 -31.03 8.76 19.44
CA GLY A 46 -30.92 9.71 20.55
C GLY A 46 -31.85 10.91 20.40
N THR A 47 -31.54 12.00 21.11
CA THR A 47 -32.31 13.24 21.05
C THR A 47 -31.46 14.35 20.45
N LEU A 48 -32.06 15.12 19.55
CA LEU A 48 -31.53 16.37 19.04
C LEU A 48 -32.36 17.52 19.61
N SER A 49 -31.73 18.63 19.94
CA SER A 49 -32.41 19.86 20.35
C SER A 49 -31.78 21.05 19.68
N GLY A 50 -32.58 22.08 19.38
CA GLY A 50 -32.05 23.19 18.60
C GLY A 50 -33.02 24.33 18.39
N SER A 51 -32.55 25.30 17.61
CA SER A 51 -33.32 26.45 17.14
C SER A 51 -33.12 26.63 15.64
N LEU A 52 -34.07 27.31 14.99
CA LEU A 52 -34.08 27.52 13.54
C LEU A 52 -34.66 28.89 13.21
N HIS A 53 -33.97 29.65 12.38
CA HIS A 53 -34.47 30.84 11.72
C HIS A 53 -34.44 30.58 10.21
N TRP A 54 -35.62 30.58 9.60
CA TRP A 54 -35.81 30.26 8.20
C TRP A 54 -36.56 31.39 7.49
N GLN A 55 -36.06 31.81 6.33
CA GLN A 55 -36.76 32.72 5.45
C GLN A 55 -37.76 31.94 4.59
N LEU A 56 -39.03 32.28 4.69
CA LEU A 56 -40.07 31.65 3.87
C LEU A 56 -39.94 32.11 2.41
N PRO A 57 -40.24 31.23 1.44
CA PRO A 57 -40.26 31.61 0.03
C PRO A 57 -41.28 32.72 -0.24
N GLN A 58 -40.90 33.68 -1.06
CA GLN A 58 -41.77 34.73 -1.59
C GLN A 58 -41.75 34.69 -3.12
N ALA A 59 -42.68 35.37 -3.79
CA ALA A 59 -42.93 35.25 -5.24
C ALA A 59 -41.66 35.28 -6.11
N GLU A 60 -40.64 36.07 -5.74
CA GLU A 60 -39.38 36.19 -6.49
C GLU A 60 -38.13 35.75 -5.69
N ARG A 61 -38.28 35.23 -4.47
CA ARG A 61 -37.16 34.85 -3.60
C ARG A 61 -37.35 33.44 -3.06
N PRO A 62 -36.45 32.49 -3.35
CA PRO A 62 -36.49 31.18 -2.72
C PRO A 62 -36.32 31.36 -1.21
N GLY A 63 -36.99 30.49 -0.45
CA GLY A 63 -36.76 30.41 0.98
C GLY A 63 -35.36 29.89 1.27
N GLY A 64 -34.86 30.14 2.48
CA GLY A 64 -33.53 29.73 2.85
C GLY A 64 -33.30 29.72 4.35
N LEU A 65 -32.32 28.91 4.76
CA LEU A 65 -31.84 28.92 6.13
C LEU A 65 -31.15 30.26 6.40
N LEU A 66 -31.49 30.92 7.50
CA LEU A 66 -30.75 32.09 7.99
C LEU A 66 -29.78 31.66 9.08
N GLN A 67 -30.26 30.89 10.05
CA GLN A 67 -29.47 30.36 11.16
C GLN A 67 -30.12 29.09 11.70
N ALA A 68 -29.32 28.11 12.11
CA ALA A 68 -29.78 27.01 12.96
C ALA A 68 -28.71 26.65 13.98
N GLU A 69 -29.15 26.23 15.15
CA GLU A 69 -28.28 25.60 16.14
C GLU A 69 -28.84 24.23 16.50
N LEU A 70 -27.96 23.25 16.62
CA LEU A 70 -28.29 21.88 16.94
C LEU A 70 -27.34 21.38 18.01
N THR A 71 -27.88 20.67 19.00
CA THR A 71 -27.13 19.94 20.02
C THR A 71 -27.74 18.56 20.17
N SER A 72 -26.92 17.55 20.32
CA SER A 72 -27.37 16.18 20.52
C SER A 72 -27.14 15.71 21.96
N SER A 73 -27.98 14.77 22.41
CA SER A 73 -27.59 13.82 23.45
C SER A 73 -26.42 12.97 22.93
N PRO A 74 -25.79 12.11 23.76
CA PRO A 74 -24.98 11.01 23.23
C PRO A 74 -25.79 10.26 22.19
N LEU A 75 -25.24 10.16 20.97
CA LEU A 75 -25.80 9.43 19.85
C LEU A 75 -25.05 8.12 19.70
N ASP A 76 -25.78 7.03 19.49
CA ASP A 76 -25.19 5.72 19.27
C ASP A 76 -24.64 5.62 17.84
N LEU A 77 -23.32 5.43 17.72
CA LEU A 77 -22.65 5.31 16.43
C LEU A 77 -23.01 4.03 15.67
N ALA A 78 -23.43 2.96 16.36
CA ALA A 78 -23.87 1.73 15.72
C ALA A 78 -25.15 1.94 14.89
N VAL A 79 -25.99 2.89 15.33
CA VAL A 79 -27.22 3.28 14.62
C VAL A 79 -26.94 4.47 13.67
N LEU A 80 -26.17 5.45 14.11
CA LEU A 80 -25.87 6.67 13.35
C LEU A 80 -25.03 6.38 12.10
N SER A 81 -24.00 5.52 12.20
CA SER A 81 -23.07 5.25 11.09
C SER A 81 -23.76 4.72 9.84
N PRO A 82 -24.54 3.61 9.88
CA PRO A 82 -25.19 3.08 8.68
C PRO A 82 -26.26 4.01 8.10
N GLN A 83 -26.88 4.87 8.91
CA GLN A 83 -27.97 5.77 8.47
C GLN A 83 -27.47 7.11 7.93
N LEU A 84 -26.40 7.67 8.50
CA LEU A 84 -25.95 9.04 8.19
C LEU A 84 -24.55 9.11 7.60
N ILE A 85 -23.63 8.22 7.98
CA ILE A 85 -22.24 8.27 7.53
C ILE A 85 -22.02 7.39 6.30
N GLN A 86 -22.47 6.14 6.33
CA GLN A 86 -22.26 5.19 5.23
C GLN A 86 -22.84 5.67 3.89
N PRO A 87 -24.04 6.28 3.80
CA PRO A 87 -24.57 6.77 2.53
C PRO A 87 -23.70 7.87 1.89
N LEU A 88 -23.04 8.70 2.70
CA LEU A 88 -22.09 9.73 2.22
C LEU A 88 -20.80 9.12 1.68
N LEU A 89 -20.36 8.00 2.26
CA LEU A 89 -19.22 7.24 1.78
C LEU A 89 -19.57 6.50 0.48
N ASP A 90 -20.72 5.83 0.45
CA ASP A 90 -21.20 5.08 -0.72
C ASP A 90 -21.38 5.97 -1.95
N ALA A 91 -21.90 7.19 -1.76
CA ALA A 91 -22.02 8.19 -2.83
C ALA A 91 -20.68 8.56 -3.50
N ARG A 92 -19.55 8.23 -2.87
CA ARG A 92 -18.19 8.49 -3.38
C ARG A 92 -17.39 7.20 -3.62
N ALA A 93 -18.05 6.05 -3.69
CA ALA A 93 -17.40 4.73 -3.72
C ALA A 93 -16.38 4.53 -2.58
N GLY A 94 -16.66 5.15 -1.43
CA GLY A 94 -15.87 5.03 -0.22
C GLY A 94 -15.99 3.66 0.43
N PRO A 95 -15.13 3.35 1.40
CA PRO A 95 -15.14 2.06 2.05
C PRO A 95 -16.35 1.87 2.96
N LYS A 96 -16.67 0.62 3.30
CA LYS A 96 -17.65 0.30 4.33
C LYS A 96 -17.06 0.59 5.71
N LEU A 97 -17.77 1.38 6.50
CA LEU A 97 -17.41 1.81 7.85
C LEU A 97 -18.43 1.29 8.85
N THR A 98 -17.94 0.55 9.84
CA THR A 98 -18.70 0.23 11.04
C THR A 98 -18.13 1.05 12.19
N ALA A 99 -19.00 1.68 12.97
CA ALA A 99 -18.61 2.46 14.13
C ALA A 99 -19.49 2.08 15.32
N GLU A 100 -18.88 1.90 16.48
CA GLU A 100 -19.56 1.61 17.75
C GLU A 100 -19.06 2.60 18.81
N GLY A 101 -19.88 2.86 19.82
CA GLY A 101 -19.59 3.87 20.85
C GLY A 101 -20.52 5.08 20.71
N THR A 102 -20.14 6.20 21.33
CA THR A 102 -21.02 7.36 21.39
C THR A 102 -20.37 8.63 20.85
N VAL A 103 -21.19 9.48 20.24
CA VAL A 103 -20.80 10.83 19.81
C VAL A 103 -21.79 11.86 20.34
N ARG A 104 -21.30 12.99 20.85
CA ARG A 104 -22.13 14.20 21.00
C ARG A 104 -21.75 15.19 19.91
N VAL A 105 -22.75 15.85 19.34
CA VAL A 105 -22.56 16.83 18.26
C VAL A 105 -23.25 18.12 18.65
N GLN A 106 -22.52 19.22 18.52
CA GLN A 106 -23.06 20.57 18.49
C GLN A 106 -22.74 21.17 17.13
N ALA A 107 -23.72 21.79 16.48
CA ALA A 107 -23.51 22.42 15.18
C ALA A 107 -24.24 23.76 15.13
N ALA A 108 -23.62 24.75 14.51
CA ALA A 108 -24.32 25.96 14.08
C ALA A 108 -24.19 26.11 12.57
N LEU A 109 -25.30 26.50 11.96
CA LEU A 109 -25.45 26.72 10.53
C LEU A 109 -25.93 28.14 10.29
N ASP A 110 -25.53 28.70 9.17
CA ASP A 110 -25.95 30.01 8.64
C ASP A 110 -26.43 29.85 7.19
N ALA A 111 -26.69 30.98 6.51
CA ALA A 111 -27.10 30.99 5.11
C ALA A 111 -26.09 30.39 4.12
N GLN A 112 -24.82 30.24 4.52
CA GLN A 112 -23.76 29.63 3.70
C GLN A 112 -23.55 28.14 4.04
N GLY A 113 -24.26 27.59 5.03
CA GLY A 113 -24.19 26.19 5.44
C GLY A 113 -23.67 26.00 6.86
N VAL A 114 -22.81 25.00 7.09
CA VAL A 114 -22.28 24.70 8.44
C VAL A 114 -21.16 25.66 8.81
N GLN A 115 -21.32 26.40 9.91
CA GLN A 115 -20.37 27.41 10.39
C GLN A 115 -19.39 26.82 11.42
N ARG A 116 -19.90 26.00 12.34
CA ARG A 116 -19.12 25.27 13.35
C ARG A 116 -19.72 23.90 13.62
N VAL A 117 -18.86 22.95 13.97
CA VAL A 117 -19.23 21.64 14.50
C VAL A 117 -18.29 21.30 15.64
N ASP A 118 -18.82 20.95 16.79
CA ASP A 118 -18.09 20.35 17.89
C ASP A 118 -18.55 18.90 18.03
N ALA A 119 -17.64 17.95 17.85
CA ALA A 119 -17.93 16.53 17.98
C ALA A 119 -17.09 15.90 19.10
N ASP A 120 -17.76 15.35 20.11
CA ASP A 120 -17.15 14.63 21.22
C ASP A 120 -17.32 13.13 21.01
N LEU A 121 -16.23 12.43 20.68
CA LEU A 121 -16.17 10.98 20.54
C LEU A 121 -15.75 10.38 21.88
N ALA A 122 -16.47 9.38 22.36
CA ALA A 122 -16.14 8.68 23.61
C ALA A 122 -16.13 7.15 23.41
N GLY A 123 -14.94 6.56 23.56
CA GLY A 123 -14.75 5.11 23.53
C GLY A 123 -15.12 4.47 22.19
N VAL A 124 -14.89 5.18 21.09
CA VAL A 124 -15.36 4.78 19.76
C VAL A 124 -14.50 3.67 19.19
N THR A 125 -15.15 2.65 18.63
CA THR A 125 -14.50 1.61 17.84
C THR A 125 -14.84 1.84 16.38
N LEU A 126 -13.82 1.89 15.52
CA LEU A 126 -13.98 2.08 14.08
C LEU A 126 -13.46 0.85 13.35
N VAL A 127 -14.21 0.34 12.38
CA VAL A 127 -13.82 -0.79 11.53
C VAL A 127 -14.01 -0.41 10.07
N VAL A 128 -12.96 -0.55 9.27
CA VAL A 128 -12.96 -0.29 7.83
C VAL A 128 -12.22 -1.42 7.13
N GLY A 129 -12.96 -2.30 6.44
CA GLY A 129 -12.38 -3.50 5.84
C GLY A 129 -11.73 -4.41 6.90
N GLN A 130 -10.41 -4.63 6.80
CA GLN A 130 -9.63 -5.42 7.77
C GLN A 130 -8.96 -4.56 8.85
N HIS A 131 -9.16 -3.25 8.81
CA HIS A 131 -8.54 -2.31 9.75
C HIS A 131 -9.53 -1.98 10.85
N ARG A 132 -9.03 -1.90 12.09
CA ARG A 132 -9.85 -1.56 13.26
C ARG A 132 -9.08 -0.68 14.22
N LEU A 133 -9.72 0.38 14.72
CA LEU A 133 -9.23 1.23 15.78
C LEU A 133 -10.17 1.10 16.98
N GLU A 134 -9.63 1.08 18.18
CA GLU A 134 -10.35 0.82 19.42
C GLU A 134 -10.12 1.96 20.42
N GLY A 135 -11.15 2.27 21.19
CA GLY A 135 -11.08 3.28 22.26
C GLY A 135 -10.81 4.70 21.75
N VAL A 136 -11.24 5.03 20.53
CA VAL A 136 -11.06 6.35 19.92
C VAL A 136 -11.82 7.40 20.74
N THR A 137 -11.09 8.37 21.28
CA THR A 137 -11.65 9.47 22.07
C THR A 137 -11.10 10.78 21.53
N ALA A 138 -11.98 11.76 21.27
CA ALA A 138 -11.57 13.04 20.71
C ALA A 138 -12.61 14.12 20.97
N HIS A 139 -12.15 15.36 21.10
CA HIS A 139 -12.96 16.57 20.94
C HIS A 139 -12.55 17.25 19.64
N ILE A 140 -13.46 17.36 18.67
CA ILE A 140 -13.19 17.88 17.32
C ILE A 140 -13.96 19.20 17.12
N PRO A 141 -13.32 20.36 17.33
CA PRO A 141 -13.96 21.67 17.21
C PRO A 141 -13.77 22.29 15.82
N TRP A 142 -14.43 21.74 14.80
CA TRP A 142 -14.33 22.26 13.43
C TRP A 142 -14.96 23.64 13.28
N ARG A 143 -14.31 24.53 12.51
CA ARG A 143 -14.77 25.88 12.20
C ARG A 143 -14.54 26.19 10.71
N ARG A 144 -15.50 26.88 10.08
CA ARG A 144 -15.40 27.26 8.66
C ARG A 144 -14.31 28.31 8.41
N GLU A 145 -14.24 29.35 9.25
CA GLU A 145 -13.41 30.55 9.04
C GLU A 145 -12.28 30.72 10.07
N ALA A 146 -12.13 29.79 11.01
CA ALA A 146 -11.12 29.85 12.05
C ALA A 146 -10.26 28.58 12.04
N MET A 147 -8.99 28.74 12.43
CA MET A 147 -8.15 27.59 12.71
C MET A 147 -8.58 26.95 14.03
N SER A 148 -8.54 25.62 14.08
CA SER A 148 -8.90 24.82 15.24
C SER A 148 -7.97 23.63 15.37
N GLN A 149 -7.82 23.12 16.60
CA GLN A 149 -6.95 21.99 16.90
C GLN A 149 -7.72 20.94 17.68
N SER A 150 -7.34 19.68 17.47
CA SER A 150 -7.87 18.51 18.16
C SER A 150 -6.75 17.54 18.47
N ARG A 151 -6.94 16.72 19.49
CA ARG A 151 -6.11 15.56 19.79
C ARG A 151 -7.01 14.35 19.84
N ILE A 152 -6.80 13.42 18.91
CA ILE A 152 -7.51 12.15 18.88
C ILE A 152 -6.64 11.13 19.61
N GLU A 153 -7.18 10.51 20.64
CA GLU A 153 -6.53 9.43 21.38
C GLU A 153 -7.08 8.10 20.90
N VAL A 154 -6.19 7.16 20.62
CA VAL A 154 -6.55 5.80 20.19
C VAL A 154 -5.91 4.82 21.15
N ALA A 155 -6.72 3.96 21.78
CA ALA A 155 -6.24 3.00 22.77
C ALA A 155 -5.47 1.84 22.13
N GLY A 156 -5.76 1.54 20.86
CA GLY A 156 -5.06 0.52 20.09
C GLY A 156 -5.85 0.13 18.85
N GLY A 157 -5.45 -0.96 18.21
CA GLY A 157 -6.19 -1.49 17.08
C GLY A 157 -5.43 -2.53 16.29
N ARG A 158 -5.80 -2.66 15.01
CA ARG A 158 -5.11 -3.49 14.04
C ARG A 158 -5.14 -2.84 12.66
N PHE A 159 -4.04 -2.96 11.95
CA PHE A 159 -3.96 -2.66 10.52
C PHE A 159 -3.87 -3.99 9.76
N GLY A 160 -5.01 -4.50 9.28
CA GLY A 160 -5.08 -5.85 8.74
C GLY A 160 -4.80 -6.86 9.85
N ALA A 161 -3.75 -7.67 9.66
CA ALA A 161 -3.29 -8.63 10.68
C ALA A 161 -2.29 -8.04 11.69
N LEU A 162 -1.82 -6.81 11.48
CA LEU A 162 -0.78 -6.21 12.31
C LEU A 162 -1.39 -5.50 13.52
N PRO A 163 -0.98 -5.79 14.76
CA PRO A 163 -1.47 -5.11 15.95
C PRO A 163 -0.90 -3.68 16.06
N LEU A 164 -1.74 -2.74 16.47
CA LEU A 164 -1.38 -1.35 16.77
C LEU A 164 -1.48 -1.11 18.27
N GLY A 165 -0.46 -0.50 18.86
CA GLY A 165 -0.52 0.00 20.24
C GLY A 165 -1.28 1.32 20.34
N ALA A 166 -1.34 1.90 21.55
CA ALA A 166 -1.96 3.20 21.77
C ALA A 166 -1.17 4.33 21.10
N PHE A 167 -1.86 5.29 20.50
CA PHE A 167 -1.24 6.46 19.87
C PHE A 167 -2.16 7.69 19.92
N GLN A 168 -1.58 8.85 19.61
CA GLN A 168 -2.29 10.13 19.57
C GLN A 168 -2.12 10.79 18.20
N VAL A 169 -3.19 11.38 17.67
CA VAL A 169 -3.19 12.12 16.41
C VAL A 169 -3.44 13.60 16.71
N PRO A 170 -2.40 14.46 16.67
CA PRO A 170 -2.59 15.90 16.68
C PRO A 170 -3.17 16.35 15.34
N LEU A 171 -4.34 16.98 15.35
CA LEU A 171 -5.05 17.41 14.15
C LEU A 171 -5.25 18.91 14.18
N THR A 172 -4.75 19.61 13.16
CA THR A 172 -5.05 21.02 12.89
C THR A 172 -6.03 21.11 11.73
N MET A 173 -7.02 21.98 11.84
CA MET A 173 -8.07 22.15 10.84
C MET A 173 -8.26 23.63 10.52
N GLN A 174 -8.34 23.96 9.23
CA GLN A 174 -8.68 25.29 8.73
C GLN A 174 -9.67 25.16 7.57
N GLY A 175 -10.96 25.36 7.84
CA GLY A 175 -12.01 25.11 6.86
C GLY A 175 -11.96 23.65 6.37
N THR A 176 -11.64 23.43 5.09
CA THR A 176 -11.53 22.08 4.50
C THR A 176 -10.12 21.51 4.49
N GLN A 177 -9.14 22.23 5.03
CA GLN A 177 -7.75 21.78 5.14
C GLN A 177 -7.53 21.10 6.49
N LEU A 178 -6.91 19.93 6.44
CA LEU A 178 -6.53 19.13 7.60
C LEU A 178 -5.03 18.91 7.56
N GLU A 179 -4.38 19.08 8.70
CA GLU A 179 -2.95 18.86 8.86
C GLU A 179 -2.68 18.02 10.11
N ILE A 180 -1.83 17.01 9.96
CA ILE A 180 -1.32 16.18 11.04
C ILE A 180 0.22 16.24 10.94
N PRO A 181 0.89 16.98 11.85
CA PRO A 181 2.32 17.23 11.72
C PRO A 181 3.15 15.95 11.91
N ARG A 182 2.81 15.14 12.92
CA ARG A 182 3.44 13.85 13.21
C ARG A 182 2.51 12.94 14.02
N VAL A 183 2.50 11.65 13.70
CA VAL A 183 1.88 10.57 14.47
C VAL A 183 2.89 9.45 14.62
N ASP A 184 3.06 8.97 15.84
CA ASP A 184 3.85 7.79 16.15
C ASP A 184 2.90 6.64 16.53
N VAL A 185 2.81 5.62 15.69
CA VAL A 185 1.93 4.46 15.87
C VAL A 185 2.78 3.25 16.27
N PRO A 186 2.71 2.76 17.52
CA PRO A 186 3.40 1.53 17.90
C PRO A 186 2.91 0.34 17.07
N LEU A 187 3.84 -0.39 16.47
CA LEU A 187 3.57 -1.48 15.53
C LEU A 187 4.60 -2.60 15.76
N LEU A 188 4.13 -3.78 16.16
CA LEU A 188 5.00 -4.90 16.56
C LEU A 188 6.00 -4.46 17.65
N ASP A 189 7.30 -4.61 17.41
CA ASP A 189 8.42 -4.21 18.26
C ASP A 189 9.06 -2.86 17.85
N GLY A 190 8.47 -2.18 16.88
CA GLY A 190 8.90 -0.86 16.41
C GLY A 190 7.74 0.13 16.34
N ARG A 191 7.84 1.10 15.43
CA ARG A 191 6.85 2.17 15.26
C ARG A 191 6.69 2.57 13.79
N LEU A 192 5.46 2.83 13.39
CA LEU A 192 5.12 3.53 12.15
C LEU A 192 4.96 5.02 12.45
N ILE A 193 5.78 5.83 11.82
CA ILE A 193 5.79 7.28 11.90
C ILE A 193 5.09 7.81 10.66
N LEU A 194 4.09 8.68 10.84
CA LEU A 194 3.47 9.47 9.77
C LEU A 194 3.79 10.93 10.02
N GLU A 195 4.23 11.66 9.00
CA GLU A 195 4.61 13.07 9.14
C GLU A 195 4.02 13.91 8.02
N GLN A 196 3.79 15.19 8.31
CA GLN A 196 3.34 16.17 7.33
C GLN A 196 2.13 15.69 6.52
N VAL A 197 1.17 15.03 7.18
CA VAL A 197 -0.05 14.60 6.52
C VAL A 197 -0.90 15.83 6.28
N GLN A 198 -1.13 16.15 5.02
CA GLN A 198 -1.93 17.29 4.60
C GLN A 198 -3.05 16.77 3.72
N VAL A 199 -4.28 17.15 4.03
CA VAL A 199 -5.45 16.85 3.20
C VAL A 199 -6.16 18.16 2.93
N ALA A 200 -6.35 18.49 1.66
CA ALA A 200 -7.03 19.69 1.24
C ALA A 200 -7.97 19.38 0.09
N ARG A 201 -9.03 20.19 -0.03
CA ARG A 201 -9.90 20.15 -1.19
C ARG A 201 -9.66 21.39 -2.05
N ARG A 202 -9.15 21.22 -3.26
CA ARG A 202 -8.92 22.30 -4.25
C ARG A 202 -9.74 22.03 -5.51
N GLN A 203 -10.48 23.03 -5.99
CA GLN A 203 -11.32 22.92 -7.20
C GLN A 203 -12.20 21.64 -7.18
N GLU A 204 -12.83 21.39 -6.03
CA GLU A 204 -13.62 20.18 -5.72
C GLU A 204 -12.89 18.84 -5.67
N ALA A 205 -11.61 18.76 -6.05
CA ALA A 205 -10.78 17.57 -5.96
C ALA A 205 -10.02 17.50 -4.62
N TRP A 206 -9.96 16.30 -4.05
CA TRP A 206 -9.13 16.04 -2.87
C TRP A 206 -7.67 15.87 -3.27
N GLN A 207 -6.80 16.57 -2.56
CA GLN A 207 -5.36 16.47 -2.65
C GLN A 207 -4.85 16.04 -1.29
N TRP A 208 -3.93 15.08 -1.27
CA TRP A 208 -3.27 14.69 -0.03
C TRP A 208 -1.78 14.49 -0.23
N ARG A 209 -1.02 14.74 0.83
CA ARG A 209 0.42 14.51 0.91
C ARG A 209 0.74 13.93 2.28
N LEU A 210 1.72 13.04 2.35
CA LEU A 210 2.28 12.55 3.62
C LEU A 210 3.73 12.11 3.43
N GLY A 211 4.51 12.18 4.51
CA GLY A 211 5.73 11.40 4.70
C GLY A 211 5.45 10.24 5.65
N ALA A 212 6.22 9.15 5.52
CA ALA A 212 6.08 8.00 6.39
C ALA A 212 7.42 7.32 6.63
N ALA A 213 7.64 6.80 7.84
CA ALA A 213 8.78 5.96 8.15
C ALA A 213 8.35 4.78 9.03
N LEU A 214 8.93 3.62 8.81
CA LEU A 214 8.82 2.45 9.65
C LEU A 214 10.18 2.28 10.34
N GLU A 215 10.21 2.48 11.66
CA GLU A 215 11.37 2.11 12.48
C GLU A 215 11.65 0.61 12.33
N PRO A 216 12.90 0.15 12.55
CA PRO A 216 13.24 -1.26 12.43
C PRO A 216 12.26 -2.16 13.21
N VAL A 217 11.58 -3.06 12.49
CA VAL A 217 10.71 -4.10 13.03
C VAL A 217 11.29 -5.48 12.76
N SER A 218 11.08 -6.41 13.69
CA SER A 218 11.52 -7.80 13.55
C SER A 218 10.76 -8.53 12.44
N MET A 219 11.50 -9.06 11.45
CA MET A 219 10.93 -9.89 10.39
C MET A 219 10.30 -11.19 10.92
N PRO A 220 10.83 -11.85 11.96
CA PRO A 220 10.14 -12.96 12.61
C PRO A 220 8.74 -12.60 13.13
N LEU A 221 8.58 -11.45 13.78
CA LEU A 221 7.27 -11.00 14.29
C LEU A 221 6.32 -10.63 13.14
N LEU A 222 6.84 -9.92 12.13
CA LEU A 222 6.06 -9.52 10.97
C LEU A 222 5.57 -10.73 10.17
N SER A 223 6.45 -11.69 9.90
CA SER A 223 6.11 -12.92 9.17
C SER A 223 5.09 -13.76 9.92
N GLN A 224 5.24 -13.90 11.24
CA GLN A 224 4.25 -14.57 12.09
C GLN A 224 2.88 -13.88 12.03
N ALA A 225 2.83 -12.55 12.15
CA ALA A 225 1.58 -11.80 12.12
C ALA A 225 0.85 -11.90 10.77
N LEU A 226 1.60 -11.94 9.66
CA LEU A 226 1.06 -12.02 8.30
C LEU A 226 0.82 -13.46 7.82
N GLY A 227 1.19 -14.47 8.61
CA GLY A 227 1.11 -15.87 8.20
C GLY A 227 2.07 -16.23 7.07
N TRP A 228 3.19 -15.51 6.96
CA TRP A 228 4.24 -15.76 5.97
C TRP A 228 5.25 -16.79 6.50
N PRO A 229 6.05 -17.43 5.60
CA PRO A 229 7.21 -18.19 6.02
C PRO A 229 8.10 -17.36 6.95
N GLN A 230 8.66 -18.00 7.98
CA GLN A 230 9.48 -17.30 8.97
C GLN A 230 10.70 -16.68 8.28
N MET A 231 10.79 -15.35 8.37
CA MET A 231 11.89 -14.58 7.81
C MET A 231 12.80 -14.08 8.93
N ALA A 232 14.10 -14.02 8.66
CA ALA A 232 15.10 -13.45 9.55
C ALA A 232 15.40 -11.97 9.21
N GLY A 233 16.06 -11.28 10.13
CA GLY A 233 16.49 -9.89 9.97
C GLY A 233 15.46 -8.87 10.47
N VAL A 234 15.65 -7.63 10.04
CA VAL A 234 14.81 -6.49 10.38
C VAL A 234 14.31 -5.81 9.11
N LEU A 235 13.12 -5.21 9.19
CA LEU A 235 12.55 -4.36 8.14
C LEU A 235 12.45 -2.94 8.65
N SER A 236 12.98 -1.98 7.90
CA SER A 236 12.68 -0.56 8.10
C SER A 236 12.42 0.09 6.75
N ALA A 237 11.64 1.17 6.73
CA ALA A 237 11.31 1.85 5.48
C ALA A 237 11.16 3.35 5.69
N THR A 238 11.47 4.16 4.68
CA THR A 238 11.28 5.61 4.71
C THR A 238 10.77 6.10 3.36
N ILE A 239 9.64 6.78 3.39
CA ILE A 239 9.01 7.47 2.28
C ILE A 239 9.10 8.97 2.58
N PRO A 240 9.92 9.75 1.86
CA PRO A 240 10.10 11.18 2.12
C PRO A 240 8.77 11.91 1.99
N HIS A 241 8.21 11.93 0.78
CA HIS A 241 6.88 12.44 0.52
C HIS A 241 6.19 11.64 -0.58
N ILE A 242 4.92 11.32 -0.34
CA ILE A 242 4.03 10.76 -1.34
C ILE A 242 2.80 11.64 -1.41
N GLY A 243 2.39 11.98 -2.63
CA GLY A 243 1.28 12.89 -2.88
C GLY A 243 0.29 12.28 -3.85
N TYR A 244 -0.98 12.67 -3.72
CA TYR A 244 -2.03 12.35 -4.66
C TYR A 244 -2.71 13.60 -5.16
N GLU A 245 -2.74 13.74 -6.47
CA GLU A 245 -3.40 14.83 -7.16
C GLU A 245 -4.00 14.30 -8.46
N THR A 246 -5.26 14.67 -8.72
CA THR A 246 -5.93 14.43 -10.01
C THR A 246 -5.82 12.96 -10.48
N GLY A 247 -6.12 12.02 -9.59
CA GLY A 247 -6.14 10.58 -9.91
C GLY A 247 -4.76 9.91 -9.96
N THR A 248 -3.67 10.63 -9.69
CA THR A 248 -2.31 10.09 -9.73
C THR A 248 -1.64 10.24 -8.37
N LEU A 249 -1.05 9.15 -7.89
CA LEU A 249 -0.17 9.12 -6.73
C LEU A 249 1.30 9.15 -7.21
N THR A 250 2.12 10.02 -6.62
CA THR A 250 3.53 10.21 -7.00
C THR A 250 4.41 10.26 -5.76
N LEU A 251 5.56 9.60 -5.83
CA LEU A 251 6.64 9.71 -4.87
C LEU A 251 7.55 10.89 -5.24
N ASP A 252 7.88 11.72 -4.25
CA ASP A 252 8.93 12.74 -4.35
C ASP A 252 10.15 12.28 -3.54
N GLY A 253 11.29 12.18 -4.21
CA GLY A 253 12.50 11.54 -3.69
C GLY A 253 12.54 10.02 -3.93
N GLN A 254 13.13 9.30 -2.99
CA GLN A 254 13.33 7.84 -3.07
C GLN A 254 12.74 7.15 -1.85
N TRP A 255 11.97 6.09 -2.07
CA TRP A 255 11.48 5.22 -1.01
C TRP A 255 12.58 4.21 -0.69
N MET A 256 13.15 4.33 0.50
CA MET A 256 14.19 3.44 0.99
C MET A 256 13.57 2.35 1.85
N VAL A 257 13.98 1.10 1.65
CA VAL A 257 13.60 -0.05 2.47
C VAL A 257 14.85 -0.82 2.84
N ALA A 258 15.16 -0.98 4.12
CA ALA A 258 16.23 -1.86 4.57
C ALA A 258 15.64 -3.22 4.95
N LEU A 259 16.18 -4.29 4.35
CA LEU A 259 15.81 -5.67 4.64
C LEU A 259 16.94 -6.62 4.21
N PHE A 260 17.01 -7.79 4.87
CA PHE A 260 18.00 -8.84 4.57
C PHE A 260 19.46 -8.32 4.54
N ASP A 261 19.84 -7.51 5.53
CA ASP A 261 21.16 -6.87 5.67
C ASP A 261 21.60 -5.99 4.48
N GLY A 262 20.66 -5.64 3.59
CA GLY A 262 20.87 -4.68 2.52
C GLY A 262 19.73 -3.68 2.44
N TYR A 263 19.60 -3.03 1.28
CA TYR A 263 18.55 -2.05 1.05
C TYR A 263 17.99 -2.09 -0.37
N LEU A 264 16.75 -1.64 -0.48
CA LEU A 264 16.03 -1.36 -1.71
C LEU A 264 15.77 0.15 -1.75
N ALA A 265 16.03 0.78 -2.89
CA ALA A 265 15.67 2.15 -3.22
C ALA A 265 14.68 2.13 -4.38
N ILE A 266 13.54 2.80 -4.22
CA ILE A 266 12.51 2.91 -5.25
C ILE A 266 12.39 4.37 -5.63
N ASP A 267 12.54 4.69 -6.90
CA ASP A 267 12.41 6.04 -7.44
C ASP A 267 11.44 6.09 -8.62
N GLY A 268 10.99 7.30 -8.95
CA GLY A 268 10.06 7.51 -10.05
C GLY A 268 8.71 6.80 -9.87
N LEU A 269 8.35 6.44 -8.62
CA LEU A 269 7.11 5.73 -8.34
C LEU A 269 5.91 6.61 -8.71
N LYS A 270 5.12 6.12 -9.65
CA LYS A 270 3.88 6.75 -10.10
C LYS A 270 2.78 5.70 -10.17
N VAL A 271 1.67 5.96 -9.50
CA VAL A 271 0.49 5.10 -9.52
C VAL A 271 -0.69 5.88 -10.09
N ILE A 272 -1.15 5.46 -11.27
CA ILE A 272 -2.27 6.08 -11.98
C ILE A 272 -3.55 5.32 -11.60
N GLU A 273 -4.58 6.07 -11.22
CA GLU A 273 -5.88 5.55 -10.78
C GLU A 273 -5.73 4.48 -9.68
N PRO A 274 -5.08 4.79 -8.53
CA PRO A 274 -4.81 3.80 -7.46
C PRO A 274 -6.09 3.15 -6.89
N PHE A 275 -7.23 3.85 -7.00
CA PHE A 275 -8.56 3.39 -6.57
C PHE A 275 -9.46 3.00 -7.75
N GLY A 276 -8.93 3.00 -8.98
CA GLY A 276 -9.62 2.55 -10.17
C GLY A 276 -9.66 1.02 -10.26
N ARG A 277 -10.37 0.50 -11.26
CA ARG A 277 -10.50 -0.95 -11.47
C ARG A 277 -9.19 -1.61 -11.93
N LEU A 278 -8.33 -0.85 -12.59
CA LEU A 278 -7.09 -1.34 -13.17
C LEU A 278 -5.95 -0.34 -12.92
N PRO A 279 -5.42 -0.26 -11.69
CA PRO A 279 -4.37 0.68 -11.35
C PRO A 279 -3.11 0.39 -12.17
N ARG A 280 -2.39 1.45 -12.57
CA ARG A 280 -1.11 1.31 -13.30
C ARG A 280 0.03 1.82 -12.44
N VAL A 281 1.08 1.02 -12.31
CA VAL A 281 2.27 1.35 -11.52
C VAL A 281 3.47 1.52 -12.44
N GLN A 282 4.24 2.57 -12.21
CA GLN A 282 5.50 2.84 -12.89
C GLN A 282 6.58 3.15 -11.87
N GLY A 283 7.84 2.80 -12.16
CA GLY A 283 8.98 3.18 -11.31
C GLY A 283 10.26 2.42 -11.65
N ASN A 284 11.29 2.66 -10.84
CA ASN A 284 12.54 1.92 -10.84
C ASN A 284 12.80 1.35 -9.44
N VAL A 285 13.50 0.22 -9.37
CA VAL A 285 13.89 -0.43 -8.13
C VAL A 285 15.37 -0.77 -8.19
N GLU A 286 16.12 -0.32 -7.20
CA GLU A 286 17.51 -0.65 -7.00
C GLU A 286 17.64 -1.41 -5.69
N ALA A 287 18.20 -2.61 -5.71
CA ALA A 287 18.53 -3.37 -4.51
C ALA A 287 20.04 -3.58 -4.43
N ARG A 288 20.60 -3.45 -3.23
CA ARG A 288 22.04 -3.55 -2.99
C ARG A 288 22.30 -4.40 -1.77
N HIS A 289 23.33 -5.24 -1.89
CA HIS A 289 23.91 -6.00 -0.78
C HIS A 289 22.90 -6.86 -0.01
N LEU A 290 21.92 -7.46 -0.69
CA LEU A 290 20.96 -8.34 -0.02
C LEU A 290 21.60 -9.68 0.29
N ASP A 291 21.49 -10.14 1.53
CA ASP A 291 22.00 -11.42 1.97
C ASP A 291 21.20 -12.58 1.34
N LEU A 292 21.90 -13.38 0.53
CA LEU A 292 21.30 -14.54 -0.16
C LEU A 292 20.91 -15.66 0.80
N ASP A 293 21.62 -15.82 1.90
CA ASP A 293 21.35 -16.88 2.86
C ASP A 293 20.00 -16.62 3.55
N MET A 294 19.75 -15.37 3.97
CA MET A 294 18.46 -14.94 4.50
C MET A 294 17.32 -15.06 3.47
N LEU A 295 17.56 -14.64 2.23
CA LEU A 295 16.59 -14.71 1.14
C LEU A 295 16.22 -16.16 0.78
N THR A 296 17.20 -17.05 0.72
CA THR A 296 17.03 -18.40 0.15
C THR A 296 16.65 -19.46 1.17
N ARG A 297 16.87 -19.23 2.47
CA ARG A 297 16.37 -20.12 3.53
C ARG A 297 14.85 -20.03 3.72
N THR A 298 14.30 -18.82 3.53
CA THR A 298 12.87 -18.51 3.75
C THR A 298 11.95 -19.31 2.82
N PHE A 299 12.41 -19.59 1.60
CA PHE A 299 11.68 -20.33 0.57
C PHE A 299 12.44 -21.64 0.33
N SER A 300 11.80 -22.78 0.05
CA SER A 300 12.49 -24.08 -0.14
C SER A 300 13.37 -24.18 -1.42
N PHE A 301 13.98 -23.07 -1.82
CA PHE A 301 14.87 -22.88 -2.96
C PHE A 301 16.25 -23.55 -2.76
N GLY A 302 16.67 -23.76 -1.50
CA GLY A 302 17.99 -24.30 -1.13
C GLY A 302 18.99 -23.21 -0.78
N ASP A 303 20.04 -23.54 -0.03
CA ASP A 303 20.96 -22.54 0.51
C ASP A 303 21.90 -21.94 -0.56
N ILE A 304 22.02 -20.61 -0.55
CA ILE A 304 23.03 -19.86 -1.31
C ILE A 304 23.66 -18.83 -0.37
N SER A 305 24.97 -18.84 -0.23
CA SER A 305 25.69 -17.87 0.61
C SER A 305 26.28 -16.73 -0.22
N GLY A 306 26.28 -15.51 0.33
CA GLY A 306 26.83 -14.32 -0.28
C GLY A 306 25.78 -13.22 -0.42
N TYR A 307 26.10 -12.18 -1.21
CA TYR A 307 25.20 -11.05 -1.42
C TYR A 307 24.78 -10.91 -2.89
N ILE A 308 23.61 -10.32 -3.12
CA ILE A 308 23.13 -9.90 -4.44
C ILE A 308 22.79 -8.41 -4.51
N ASP A 309 23.00 -7.87 -5.70
CA ASP A 309 22.44 -6.61 -6.15
C ASP A 309 21.39 -6.88 -7.22
N ALA A 310 20.35 -6.06 -7.26
CA ALA A 310 19.34 -6.09 -8.31
C ALA A 310 19.02 -4.69 -8.82
N ASP A 311 18.72 -4.58 -10.10
CA ASP A 311 18.29 -3.35 -10.77
C ASP A 311 17.06 -3.67 -11.60
N ILE A 312 15.95 -2.96 -11.41
CA ILE A 312 14.75 -3.06 -12.22
C ILE A 312 14.44 -1.66 -12.75
N HIS A 313 14.64 -1.46 -14.05
CA HIS A 313 14.37 -0.18 -14.71
C HIS A 313 13.09 -0.23 -15.52
N ARG A 314 12.40 0.90 -15.63
CA ARG A 314 11.20 1.07 -16.46
C ARG A 314 10.14 0.01 -16.14
N LEU A 315 9.94 -0.26 -14.85
CA LEU A 315 8.88 -1.14 -14.42
C LEU A 315 7.54 -0.51 -14.80
N GLU A 316 6.72 -1.26 -15.52
CA GLU A 316 5.34 -0.93 -15.82
C GLU A 316 4.45 -2.09 -15.42
N MET A 317 3.44 -1.83 -14.62
CA MET A 317 2.46 -2.82 -14.17
C MET A 317 1.05 -2.31 -14.41
N SER A 318 0.14 -3.24 -14.66
CA SER A 318 -1.31 -3.02 -14.72
C SER A 318 -1.99 -4.03 -13.80
N GLY A 319 -2.68 -3.55 -12.77
CA GLY A 319 -3.10 -4.38 -11.65
C GLY A 319 -1.88 -5.06 -10.98
N LEU A 320 -1.88 -6.39 -10.95
CA LEU A 320 -0.78 -7.21 -10.42
C LEU A 320 0.11 -7.83 -11.52
N GLN A 321 -0.08 -7.43 -12.78
CA GLN A 321 0.64 -8.00 -13.93
C GLN A 321 1.72 -7.03 -14.42
N PRO A 322 3.00 -7.46 -14.50
CA PRO A 322 4.04 -6.66 -15.13
C PRO A 322 3.86 -6.68 -16.65
N LEU A 323 3.96 -5.51 -17.28
CA LEU A 323 3.85 -5.32 -18.72
C LEU A 323 5.22 -5.14 -19.37
N ALA A 324 6.11 -4.40 -18.70
CA ALA A 324 7.47 -4.16 -19.15
C ALA A 324 8.40 -3.92 -17.95
N PHE A 325 9.66 -4.31 -18.11
CA PHE A 325 10.78 -3.91 -17.25
C PHE A 325 12.11 -4.36 -17.86
N ASP A 326 13.22 -3.84 -17.35
CA ASP A 326 14.55 -4.38 -17.56
C ASP A 326 15.20 -4.71 -16.21
N ALA A 327 15.21 -6.01 -15.87
CA ALA A 327 15.67 -6.52 -14.58
C ALA A 327 17.04 -7.17 -14.71
N HIS A 328 17.99 -6.75 -13.89
CA HIS A 328 19.32 -7.33 -13.76
C HIS A 328 19.54 -7.73 -12.31
N VAL A 329 19.85 -8.99 -12.05
CA VAL A 329 20.25 -9.50 -10.73
C VAL A 329 21.66 -10.03 -10.86
N ARG A 330 22.54 -9.68 -9.93
CA ARG A 330 23.94 -10.13 -9.93
C ARG A 330 24.42 -10.40 -8.51
N SER A 331 25.32 -11.36 -8.35
CA SER A 331 26.07 -11.47 -7.11
C SER A 331 26.92 -10.21 -6.90
N THR A 332 26.89 -9.64 -5.71
CA THR A 332 27.74 -8.50 -5.35
C THR A 332 29.23 -8.87 -5.50
N PRO A 333 30.11 -7.96 -5.94
CA PRO A 333 31.55 -8.19 -5.89
C PRO A 333 32.06 -8.20 -4.44
N GLY A 334 33.11 -8.96 -4.15
CA GLY A 334 33.74 -8.96 -2.82
C GLY A 334 34.25 -10.33 -2.37
N ASP A 335 35.06 -10.29 -1.31
CA ASP A 335 35.72 -11.43 -0.68
C ASP A 335 34.91 -11.93 0.51
N TYR A 336 33.98 -12.85 0.23
CA TYR A 336 33.14 -13.52 1.21
C TYR A 336 32.79 -14.92 0.72
N ARG A 337 32.20 -15.74 1.59
CA ARG A 337 31.85 -17.12 1.25
C ARG A 337 30.76 -17.16 0.18
N LYS A 338 31.09 -17.70 -1.00
CA LYS A 338 30.17 -17.90 -2.13
C LYS A 338 29.98 -19.38 -2.38
N ARG A 339 28.90 -19.94 -1.84
CA ARG A 339 28.53 -21.35 -2.00
C ARG A 339 27.07 -21.49 -2.39
N ILE A 340 26.79 -22.51 -3.18
CA ILE A 340 25.45 -22.83 -3.67
C ILE A 340 25.16 -24.32 -3.43
N SER A 341 24.00 -24.64 -2.87
CA SER A 341 23.57 -26.02 -2.68
C SER A 341 23.18 -26.68 -4.00
N GLN A 342 23.25 -28.01 -4.06
CA GLN A 342 22.74 -28.78 -5.20
C GLN A 342 21.29 -28.43 -5.53
N ARG A 343 20.44 -28.25 -4.51
CA ARG A 343 19.03 -27.87 -4.66
C ARG A 343 18.89 -26.51 -5.35
N ALA A 344 19.65 -25.51 -4.91
CA ALA A 344 19.63 -24.19 -5.51
C ALA A 344 20.12 -24.23 -6.98
N VAL A 345 21.15 -25.02 -7.30
CA VAL A 345 21.60 -25.21 -8.69
C VAL A 345 20.51 -25.80 -9.57
N GLN A 346 19.77 -26.80 -9.09
CA GLN A 346 18.66 -27.41 -9.83
C GLN A 346 17.53 -26.40 -10.07
N ASN A 347 17.19 -25.62 -9.05
CA ASN A 347 16.15 -24.59 -9.14
C ASN A 347 16.53 -23.47 -10.12
N ILE A 348 17.78 -23.00 -10.10
CA ILE A 348 18.27 -21.99 -11.06
C ILE A 348 18.26 -22.56 -12.48
N SER A 349 18.72 -23.81 -12.65
CA SER A 349 18.74 -24.48 -13.96
C SER A 349 17.33 -24.63 -14.53
N SER A 350 16.30 -24.82 -13.71
CA SER A 350 14.91 -24.92 -14.17
C SER A 350 14.41 -23.62 -14.84
N LEU A 351 14.96 -22.47 -14.46
CA LEU A 351 14.68 -21.16 -15.07
C LEU A 351 15.31 -21.01 -16.47
N GLY A 352 16.38 -21.75 -16.76
CA GLY A 352 17.09 -21.73 -18.05
C GLY A 352 16.42 -22.55 -19.18
N GLY A 353 15.32 -23.26 -18.90
CA GLY A 353 14.55 -24.08 -19.85
C GLY A 353 14.67 -25.59 -19.62
N ALA A 354 13.79 -26.38 -20.24
CA ALA A 354 13.72 -27.84 -20.07
C ALA A 354 15.01 -28.59 -20.43
N GLY A 355 15.91 -27.99 -21.23
CA GLY A 355 17.23 -28.54 -21.57
C GLY A 355 18.37 -28.16 -20.61
N ALA A 356 18.18 -27.15 -19.74
CA ALA A 356 19.22 -26.68 -18.83
C ALA A 356 19.42 -27.61 -17.62
N SER A 357 18.38 -28.30 -17.17
CA SER A 357 18.45 -29.32 -16.13
C SER A 357 19.14 -30.62 -16.60
N ALA A 358 19.04 -30.93 -17.90
CA ALA A 358 19.65 -32.12 -18.51
C ALA A 358 21.16 -31.98 -18.78
N ALA A 359 21.69 -30.76 -18.84
CA ALA A 359 23.10 -30.47 -19.13
C ALA A 359 24.03 -30.57 -17.89
N ILE A 360 23.46 -30.81 -16.70
CA ILE A 360 24.25 -30.95 -15.47
C ILE A 360 24.85 -32.36 -15.42
N GLN A 361 26.17 -32.47 -15.24
CA GLN A 361 26.83 -33.77 -15.05
C GLN A 361 26.29 -34.46 -13.78
N ARG A 362 25.42 -35.46 -13.98
CA ARG A 362 24.75 -36.23 -12.92
C ARG A 362 25.72 -36.90 -11.93
N SER A 363 26.99 -37.11 -12.31
CA SER A 363 28.00 -37.82 -11.53
C SER A 363 28.66 -37.01 -10.41
N VAL A 364 28.69 -35.67 -10.51
CA VAL A 364 29.36 -34.79 -9.51
C VAL A 364 28.39 -34.37 -8.39
N LEU A 365 27.09 -34.32 -8.70
CA LEU A 365 26.05 -33.89 -7.78
C LEU A 365 25.76 -34.88 -6.64
N SER A 366 26.15 -36.16 -6.76
CA SER A 366 25.92 -37.18 -5.73
C SER A 366 27.03 -37.25 -4.66
N ILE A 367 28.13 -36.51 -4.84
CA ILE A 367 29.32 -36.58 -3.96
C ILE A 367 29.45 -35.33 -3.08
N PHE A 368 28.91 -34.18 -3.53
CA PHE A 368 29.03 -32.90 -2.83
C PHE A 368 27.68 -32.21 -2.67
N GLU A 369 27.35 -31.80 -1.45
CA GLU A 369 26.09 -31.11 -1.12
C GLU A 369 26.10 -29.63 -1.53
N THR A 370 27.28 -29.00 -1.59
CA THR A 370 27.46 -27.58 -1.93
C THR A 370 28.66 -27.35 -2.85
N PHE A 371 28.56 -26.35 -3.73
CA PHE A 371 29.55 -25.97 -4.72
C PHE A 371 29.97 -24.51 -4.52
N GLY A 372 31.23 -24.17 -4.81
CA GLY A 372 31.68 -22.79 -4.86
C GLY A 372 31.32 -22.10 -6.17
N TYR A 373 31.03 -20.80 -6.11
CA TYR A 373 30.78 -19.97 -7.28
C TYR A 373 31.58 -18.65 -7.21
N GLU A 374 31.95 -18.12 -8.37
CA GLU A 374 32.65 -16.84 -8.50
C GLU A 374 31.66 -15.70 -8.73
N ARG A 375 30.74 -15.89 -9.69
CA ARG A 375 29.73 -14.91 -10.09
C ARG A 375 28.41 -15.60 -10.39
N MET A 376 27.32 -14.91 -10.07
CA MET A 376 25.96 -15.27 -10.50
C MET A 376 25.29 -14.07 -11.13
N GLY A 377 24.43 -14.31 -12.10
CA GLY A 377 23.75 -13.23 -12.79
C GLY A 377 22.54 -13.73 -13.57
N TRP A 378 21.46 -12.98 -13.50
CA TRP A 378 20.24 -13.18 -14.27
C TRP A 378 19.77 -11.85 -14.84
N ARG A 379 19.34 -11.85 -16.09
CA ARG A 379 18.77 -10.69 -16.75
C ARG A 379 17.46 -11.07 -17.42
N CYS A 380 16.48 -10.19 -17.33
CA CYS A 380 15.21 -10.31 -18.02
C CYS A 380 14.74 -8.94 -18.49
N ARG A 381 14.64 -8.79 -19.81
CA ARG A 381 13.91 -7.67 -20.41
C ARG A 381 12.53 -8.15 -20.83
N LEU A 382 11.51 -7.73 -20.08
CA LEU A 382 10.12 -8.06 -20.37
C LEU A 382 9.55 -7.05 -21.37
N ALA A 383 8.98 -7.56 -22.46
CA ALA A 383 8.14 -6.82 -23.39
C ALA A 383 7.17 -7.80 -24.08
N ASP A 384 5.92 -7.37 -24.29
CA ASP A 384 4.89 -8.14 -24.99
C ASP A 384 4.69 -9.56 -24.41
N GLY A 385 4.75 -9.68 -23.08
CA GLY A 385 4.62 -10.97 -22.37
C GLY A 385 5.85 -11.89 -22.49
N VAL A 386 6.89 -11.50 -23.23
CA VAL A 386 8.09 -12.32 -23.44
C VAL A 386 9.27 -11.72 -22.67
N CYS A 387 9.84 -12.53 -21.78
CA CYS A 387 11.10 -12.22 -21.12
C CYS A 387 12.28 -12.62 -22.02
N ARG A 388 13.09 -11.64 -22.41
CA ARG A 388 14.38 -11.88 -23.05
C ARG A 388 15.44 -12.13 -21.99
N MET A 389 15.84 -13.40 -21.87
CA MET A 389 16.73 -13.87 -20.80
C MET A 389 18.21 -13.63 -21.13
N GLY A 390 18.99 -13.37 -20.09
CA GLY A 390 20.45 -13.32 -20.13
C GLY A 390 21.07 -13.70 -18.79
N GLY A 391 22.40 -13.85 -18.78
CA GLY A 391 23.17 -14.23 -17.60
C GLY A 391 24.16 -13.17 -17.15
N ILE A 392 25.32 -13.61 -16.64
CA ILE A 392 26.44 -12.81 -16.11
C ILE A 392 27.12 -11.96 -17.20
N GLU A 393 26.99 -12.33 -18.47
CA GLU A 393 27.55 -11.61 -19.62
C GLU A 393 27.09 -10.15 -19.63
N GLU A 394 28.01 -9.19 -19.86
CA GLU A 394 27.59 -7.82 -20.17
C GLU A 394 27.04 -7.76 -21.60
N PRO A 395 25.96 -7.00 -21.87
CA PRO A 395 25.53 -6.81 -23.24
C PRO A 395 26.63 -6.07 -23.99
N ALA A 396 27.10 -6.62 -25.12
CA ALA A 396 28.10 -5.98 -25.96
C ALA A 396 27.68 -4.53 -26.24
N SER A 397 28.58 -3.59 -25.99
CA SER A 397 28.30 -2.17 -26.14
C SER A 397 27.91 -1.86 -27.60
N ARG A 398 27.14 -0.79 -27.82
CA ARG A 398 26.81 -0.33 -29.19
C ARG A 398 28.12 -0.12 -29.98
N LEU A 399 29.09 0.50 -29.29
CA LEU A 399 30.58 0.40 -29.23
C LEU A 399 31.33 -0.81 -29.81
N GLU A 400 30.84 -2.00 -29.60
CA GLU A 400 31.52 -3.23 -30.01
C GLU A 400 30.75 -3.87 -31.16
N SER A 401 29.41 -3.74 -31.15
CA SER A 401 28.55 -4.28 -32.20
C SER A 401 28.77 -3.63 -33.57
N TRP A 402 28.93 -2.30 -33.64
CA TRP A 402 29.29 -1.59 -34.87
C TRP A 402 30.73 -1.89 -35.33
N ALA A 403 31.71 -1.92 -34.41
CA ALA A 403 33.11 -2.22 -34.71
C ALA A 403 33.27 -3.63 -35.30
N ALA A 404 32.51 -4.61 -34.77
CA ALA A 404 32.45 -5.96 -35.31
C ALA A 404 31.82 -6.02 -36.71
N ARG A 405 30.73 -5.27 -36.95
CA ARG A 405 30.08 -5.20 -38.28
C ARG A 405 30.96 -4.53 -39.33
N LEU A 406 31.89 -3.68 -38.91
CA LEU A 406 32.85 -2.98 -39.76
C LEU A 406 34.20 -3.71 -39.89
N GLY A 407 34.36 -4.88 -39.26
CA GLY A 407 35.58 -5.70 -39.38
C GLY A 407 36.83 -5.05 -38.77
N VAL A 408 36.68 -4.22 -37.73
CA VAL A 408 37.82 -3.51 -37.11
C VAL A 408 38.79 -4.52 -36.47
N PRO A 409 40.07 -4.56 -36.88
CA PRO A 409 41.07 -5.45 -36.29
C PRO A 409 41.24 -5.18 -34.79
N GLY A 410 41.23 -6.23 -33.98
CA GLY A 410 41.33 -6.12 -32.52
C GLY A 410 40.01 -5.89 -31.78
N SER A 411 38.87 -5.80 -32.48
CA SER A 411 37.56 -5.90 -31.84
C SER A 411 37.35 -7.33 -31.32
N VAL A 412 37.50 -7.52 -30.01
CA VAL A 412 37.25 -8.80 -29.33
C VAL A 412 35.75 -9.05 -29.21
N VAL A 413 35.11 -9.36 -30.32
CA VAL A 413 33.97 -10.28 -30.25
C VAL A 413 34.60 -11.66 -30.28
N ALA A 414 34.60 -12.36 -29.14
CA ALA A 414 34.75 -13.80 -29.16
C ALA A 414 33.82 -14.30 -30.26
N ALA A 415 34.37 -14.87 -31.33
CA ALA A 415 33.62 -15.31 -32.49
C ALA A 415 32.59 -16.35 -32.04
N SER A 416 31.40 -15.93 -31.60
CA SER A 416 30.19 -16.67 -31.85
C SER A 416 29.87 -16.37 -33.30
N SER A 417 30.48 -17.17 -34.18
CA SER A 417 30.00 -17.37 -35.54
C SER A 417 28.47 -17.48 -35.54
N ALA A 418 27.84 -17.05 -36.62
CA ALA A 418 26.41 -17.09 -36.88
C ALA A 418 25.81 -18.52 -36.78
N THR A 419 25.75 -19.05 -35.57
CA THR A 419 25.18 -20.33 -35.16
C THR A 419 24.70 -20.13 -33.74
N SER A 420 23.41 -19.80 -33.58
CA SER A 420 22.56 -20.21 -32.46
C SER A 420 23.21 -20.54 -31.09
N SER A 421 24.09 -19.72 -30.51
CA SER A 421 24.42 -19.87 -29.10
C SER A 421 23.29 -19.23 -28.29
N GLN A 422 22.15 -19.93 -28.26
CA GLN A 422 21.02 -19.64 -27.36
C GLN A 422 21.44 -19.77 -25.87
N ALA A 423 22.67 -20.22 -25.61
CA ALA A 423 23.26 -20.34 -24.30
C ALA A 423 23.60 -18.97 -23.65
N TYR A 424 23.49 -18.88 -22.33
CA TYR A 424 23.99 -17.79 -21.49
C TYR A 424 24.37 -18.32 -20.11
N ALA A 425 25.45 -17.79 -19.51
CA ALA A 425 25.93 -18.25 -18.21
C ALA A 425 25.16 -17.62 -17.03
N LEU A 426 24.43 -18.43 -16.26
CA LEU A 426 23.71 -17.99 -15.05
C LEU A 426 24.60 -18.02 -13.81
N VAL A 427 25.44 -19.05 -13.70
CA VAL A 427 26.40 -19.24 -12.59
C VAL A 427 27.76 -19.60 -13.18
N LYS A 428 28.79 -18.86 -12.77
CA LYS A 428 30.19 -19.18 -13.03
C LYS A 428 30.77 -19.79 -11.76
N GLY A 429 31.21 -21.05 -11.84
CA GLY A 429 31.81 -21.78 -10.74
C GLY A 429 33.13 -21.18 -10.28
N GLY A 430 33.47 -21.37 -9.00
CA GLY A 430 34.73 -20.92 -8.40
C GLY A 430 35.15 -21.83 -7.26
N GLY A 431 36.46 -22.07 -7.11
CA GLY A 431 37.01 -22.99 -6.10
C GLY A 431 36.78 -24.47 -6.42
N LEU A 432 36.91 -25.34 -5.41
CA LEU A 432 36.67 -26.79 -5.54
C LEU A 432 35.78 -27.29 -4.38
N PRO A 433 34.68 -28.02 -4.67
CA PRO A 433 34.10 -28.29 -5.99
C PRO A 433 33.37 -27.05 -6.55
N SER A 434 33.40 -26.84 -7.87
CA SER A 434 32.71 -25.73 -8.57
C SER A 434 31.68 -26.24 -9.56
N ILE A 435 30.66 -25.43 -9.85
CA ILE A 435 29.64 -25.76 -10.86
C ILE A 435 29.32 -24.55 -11.74
N ASN A 436 29.20 -24.79 -13.05
CA ASN A 436 28.72 -23.81 -14.01
C ASN A 436 27.26 -24.13 -14.36
N VAL A 437 26.42 -23.09 -14.44
CA VAL A 437 25.02 -23.22 -14.86
C VAL A 437 24.80 -22.39 -16.11
N ILE A 438 24.34 -23.04 -17.18
CA ILE A 438 24.10 -22.43 -18.48
C ILE A 438 22.61 -22.53 -18.79
N GLY A 439 21.96 -21.40 -19.07
CA GLY A 439 20.60 -21.35 -19.61
C GLY A 439 20.64 -21.41 -21.13
N TYR A 440 19.66 -22.04 -21.76
CA TYR A 440 19.62 -22.22 -23.23
C TYR A 440 18.42 -21.55 -23.89
N ASN A 441 17.45 -21.08 -23.12
CA ASN A 441 16.31 -20.37 -23.68
C ASN A 441 16.39 -18.86 -23.41
N ARG A 442 16.67 -18.07 -24.45
CA ARG A 442 16.71 -16.60 -24.39
C ARG A 442 15.34 -15.94 -24.51
N ARG A 443 14.29 -16.67 -24.88
CA ARG A 443 12.92 -16.12 -25.01
C ARG A 443 11.95 -17.02 -24.29
N VAL A 444 11.49 -16.57 -23.14
CA VAL A 444 10.58 -17.33 -22.28
C VAL A 444 9.31 -16.51 -22.09
N ASP A 445 8.16 -17.16 -22.22
CA ASP A 445 6.89 -16.54 -21.83
C ASP A 445 6.94 -16.20 -20.33
N TRP A 446 6.56 -14.97 -19.97
CA TRP A 446 6.67 -14.51 -18.59
C TRP A 446 5.78 -15.29 -17.63
N ALA A 447 4.55 -15.62 -18.03
CA ALA A 447 3.64 -16.37 -17.19
C ALA A 447 4.17 -17.79 -16.96
N GLU A 448 4.73 -18.41 -17.99
CA GLU A 448 5.41 -19.71 -17.88
C GLU A 448 6.62 -19.65 -16.94
N LEU A 449 7.48 -18.62 -17.07
CA LEU A 449 8.64 -18.43 -16.20
C LEU A 449 8.23 -18.32 -14.73
N VAL A 450 7.23 -17.48 -14.43
CA VAL A 450 6.70 -17.31 -13.08
C VAL A 450 6.08 -18.60 -12.55
N ALA A 451 5.33 -19.34 -13.39
CA ALA A 451 4.75 -20.62 -13.00
C ALA A 451 5.82 -21.65 -12.63
N ARG A 452 6.92 -21.72 -13.40
CA ARG A 452 8.05 -22.61 -13.11
C ARG A 452 8.78 -22.21 -11.82
N LEU A 453 9.01 -20.92 -11.60
CA LEU A 453 9.60 -20.42 -10.36
C LEU A 453 8.73 -20.77 -9.14
N LYS A 454 7.43 -20.53 -9.22
CA LYS A 454 6.47 -20.91 -8.16
C LYS A 454 6.49 -22.41 -7.90
N ALA A 455 6.52 -23.23 -8.96
CA ALA A 455 6.59 -24.68 -8.82
C ALA A 455 7.90 -25.12 -8.13
N ALA A 456 9.05 -24.56 -8.51
CA ALA A 456 10.34 -24.85 -7.89
C ALA A 456 10.40 -24.47 -6.40
N ILE A 457 9.67 -23.42 -6.00
CA ILE A 457 9.53 -23.00 -4.60
C ILE A 457 8.55 -23.90 -3.84
N ALA A 458 7.46 -24.36 -4.47
CA ALA A 458 6.37 -25.10 -3.81
C ALA A 458 6.55 -26.63 -3.77
N SER A 459 7.15 -27.24 -4.80
CA SER A 459 7.17 -28.70 -4.99
C SER A 459 7.98 -29.48 -3.96
N ASN A 460 8.81 -28.80 -3.18
CA ASN A 460 9.86 -29.45 -2.38
C ASN A 460 9.59 -29.43 -0.87
N GLY A 461 8.37 -29.06 -0.44
CA GLY A 461 7.90 -29.15 0.95
C GLY A 461 7.35 -30.53 1.36
N LYS A 462 7.26 -31.50 0.44
CA LYS A 462 6.92 -32.90 0.74
C LYS A 462 8.13 -33.78 0.48
N ILE A 463 8.92 -34.02 1.53
CA ILE A 463 9.81 -35.18 1.55
C ILE A 463 8.91 -36.37 1.91
N GLU A 464 8.48 -37.14 0.91
CA GLU A 464 8.07 -38.53 1.18
C GLU A 464 9.32 -39.29 1.61
N VAL A 465 9.42 -39.51 2.92
CA VAL A 465 10.32 -40.52 3.47
C VAL A 465 9.79 -41.86 2.98
N ARG A 466 10.61 -42.56 2.21
CA ARG A 466 10.36 -43.96 1.85
C ARG A 466 11.19 -44.87 2.76
#